data_AF-A0A2M7STY9-F1
#
_entry.id   AF-A0A2M7STY9-F1
#
_cell.length_a   1.000
_cell.length_b   1.000
_cell.length_c   1.000
_cell.angle_alpha   90.00
_cell.angle_beta   90.00
_cell.angle_gamma   90.00
#
_symmetry.space_group_name_H-M   'P 1'
#
loop_
_entity.id
_entity.type
_entity.pdbx_description
1 polymer ?
#
loop_
_entity_poly.entity_id
_entity_poly.type
_entity_poly.pdbx_seq_one_letter_code
_entity_poly.pdbx_strand_id
1 'polypeptide(L)' 'MKKAIEAIRDKGIRCQTNAMSTVMETRDMDKLLEAVRAAYEAIKKEGVKRIYMNLTMDHRFDKDATLESKLGSLK' A
#
# COMPACT_ATOMS: atom_id res chain seq x y z
N MET A 1 -7.78 -5.73 -10.33
CA MET A 1 -7.21 -4.50 -9.71
C MET A 1 -8.19 -3.75 -8.81
N LYS A 2 -9.41 -3.41 -9.26
CA LYS A 2 -10.40 -2.66 -8.46
C LYS A 2 -10.66 -3.30 -7.08
N LYS A 3 -10.82 -4.63 -7.04
CA LYS A 3 -10.96 -5.42 -5.81
C LYS A 3 -9.78 -5.33 -4.83
N ALA A 4 -8.55 -5.19 -5.34
CA ALA A 4 -7.37 -5.05 -4.50
C ALA A 4 -7.33 -3.68 -3.82
N ILE A 5 -7.71 -2.62 -4.54
CA ILE A 5 -7.82 -1.26 -3.99
C ILE A 5 -8.94 -1.19 -2.96
N GLU A 6 -10.09 -1.81 -3.24
CA GLU A 6 -11.19 -1.90 -2.27
C GLU A 6 -10.78 -2.64 -1.00
N ALA A 7 -10.10 -3.78 -1.12
CA ALA A 7 -9.62 -4.56 0.04
C ALA A 7 -8.63 -3.76 0.92
N ILE A 8 -7.79 -2.91 0.31
CA ILE A 8 -6.87 -2.03 1.03
C ILE A 8 -7.64 -0.89 1.73
N ARG A 9 -8.64 -0.30 1.04
CA ARG A 9 -9.44 0.80 1.58
C ARG A 9 -10.30 0.35 2.77
N ASP A 10 -10.78 -0.89 2.74
CA ASP A 10 -11.57 -1.50 3.81
C ASP A 10 -10.77 -1.66 5.11
N LYS A 11 -9.44 -1.81 5.02
CA LYS A 11 -8.53 -1.87 6.17
C LYS A 11 -8.28 -0.50 6.83
N GLY A 12 -8.89 0.59 6.33
CA GLY A 12 -8.75 1.93 6.90
C GLY A 12 -7.37 2.54 6.74
N ILE A 13 -6.55 2.03 5.81
CA ILE A 13 -5.21 2.55 5.53
C ILE A 13 -5.32 3.70 4.55
N ARG A 14 -4.55 4.77 4.77
CA ARG A 14 -4.46 5.89 3.84
C ARG A 14 -3.79 5.39 2.57
N CYS A 15 -4.58 5.19 1.53
CA CYS A 15 -4.10 4.73 0.22
C CYS A 15 -4.34 5.80 -0.84
N GLN A 16 -3.32 6.09 -1.64
CA GLN A 16 -3.42 6.95 -2.81
C GLN A 16 -3.12 6.11 -4.05
N THR A 17 -4.09 6.04 -4.97
CA THR A 17 -3.93 5.30 -6.22
C THR A 17 -3.36 6.23 -7.27
N ASN A 18 -2.16 5.91 -7.77
CA ASN A 18 -1.56 6.58 -8.92
C ASN A 18 -1.70 5.69 -10.17
N ALA A 19 -1.39 6.22 -11.36
CA ALA A 19 -1.55 5.54 -12.63
C ALA A 19 -0.80 4.18 -12.74
N MET A 20 0.27 4.00 -11.96
CA MET A 20 1.16 2.83 -12.03
C MET A 20 1.26 2.03 -10.73
N SER A 21 0.83 2.58 -9.59
CA SER A 21 0.99 1.95 -8.28
C SER A 21 -0.01 2.50 -7.26
N THR A 22 -0.27 1.72 -6.21
CA THR A 22 -1.02 2.19 -5.04
C THR A 22 -0.03 2.46 -3.93
N VAL A 23 0.09 3.71 -3.51
CA VAL A 23 0.91 4.12 -2.37
C VAL A 23 0.05 3.98 -1.12
N MET A 24 0.56 3.30 -0.11
CA MET A 24 -0.10 3.10 1.18
C MET A 24 0.80 3.67 2.28
N GLU A 25 0.21 4.43 3.19
CA GLU A 25 0.91 4.95 4.37
C GLU A 25 0.22 4.47 5.64
N THR A 26 1.00 3.88 6.53
CA THR A 26 0.57 3.45 7.85
C THR A 26 1.72 3.59 8.83
N ARG A 27 1.40 3.92 10.08
CA ARG A 27 2.36 3.94 11.20
C ARG A 27 2.60 2.54 11.80
N ASP A 28 1.82 1.56 11.35
CA ASP A 28 1.80 0.21 11.88
C ASP A 28 2.18 -0.77 10.76
N MET A 29 3.27 -1.51 10.97
CA MET A 29 3.82 -2.45 10.00
C MET A 29 2.90 -3.65 9.79
N ASP A 30 2.26 -4.14 10.85
CA ASP A 30 1.32 -5.26 10.76
C ASP A 30 0.14 -4.88 9.86
N LYS A 31 -0.43 -3.68 10.03
CA LYS A 31 -1.47 -3.17 9.13
C LYS A 31 -1.02 -3.12 7.67
N LEU A 32 0.21 -2.71 7.41
CA LEU A 32 0.76 -2.67 6.04
C LEU A 32 0.74 -4.06 5.41
N LEU A 33 1.32 -5.04 6.11
CA LEU A 33 1.41 -6.42 5.65
C LEU A 33 0.03 -7.06 5.49
N GLU A 34 -0.89 -6.75 6.40
CA GLU A 34 -2.28 -7.17 6.34
C GLU A 34 -3.02 -6.64 5.11
N ALA A 35 -2.79 -5.39 4.72
CA ALA A 35 -3.38 -4.81 3.51
C ALA A 35 -2.77 -5.40 2.23
N VAL A 36 -1.46 -5.61 2.21
CA VAL A 36 -0.77 -6.30 1.10
C VAL A 36 -1.32 -7.72 0.94
N ARG A 37 -1.52 -8.44 2.05
CA ARG A 37 -2.13 -9.78 2.06
C ARG A 37 -3.57 -9.76 1.54
N ALA A 38 -4.40 -8.83 2.00
CA ALA A 38 -5.77 -8.69 1.54
C ALA A 38 -5.83 -8.40 0.03
N ALA A 39 -4.96 -7.53 -0.48
CA ALA A 39 -4.84 -7.24 -1.91
C ALA A 39 -4.44 -8.49 -2.73
N TYR A 40 -3.46 -9.25 -2.24
CA TYR A 40 -3.03 -10.50 -2.86
C TYR A 40 -4.16 -11.54 -2.91
N GLU A 41 -4.86 -11.74 -1.79
CA GLU A 41 -5.98 -12.70 -1.72
C GLU A 41 -7.16 -12.29 -2.61
N ALA A 42 -7.46 -10.99 -2.68
CA ALA A 42 -8.50 -10.47 -3.56
C ALA A 42 -8.21 -10.78 -5.04
N ILE A 43 -6.95 -10.64 -5.47
CA ILE A 43 -6.51 -10.97 -6.84
C ILE A 43 -6.48 -12.49 -7.04
N LYS A 44 -5.99 -13.26 -6.06
CA LYS A 44 -5.93 -14.73 -6.14
C LYS A 44 -7.32 -15.35 -6.33
N LYS A 45 -8.35 -14.78 -5.68
CA LYS A 45 -9.75 -15.19 -5.84
C LYS A 45 -10.30 -14.97 -7.25
N GLU A 46 -9.66 -14.15 -8.09
CA GLU A 46 -10.02 -14.01 -9.51
C GLU A 46 -9.51 -15.17 -10.38
N GLY A 47 -8.84 -16.19 -9.80
CA GLY A 47 -8.43 -17.39 -10.54
C GLY A 47 -7.21 -17.19 -11.44
N VAL A 48 -6.40 -16.17 -11.15
CA VAL A 48 -5.20 -15.87 -11.94
C VAL A 48 -4.09 -16.91 -11.72
N LYS A 49 -3.39 -17.29 -12.79
CA LYS A 49 -2.30 -18.29 -12.75
C LYS A 49 -0.99 -17.75 -12.16
N ARG A 50 -0.79 -16.43 -12.21
CA ARG A 50 0.42 -15.76 -11.70
C ARG A 50 0.05 -14.37 -11.19
N ILE A 51 0.61 -14.01 -10.03
CA ILE A 51 0.53 -12.66 -9.48
C ILE A 51 1.97 -12.12 -9.46
N TYR A 52 2.19 -10.99 -10.12
CA TYR A 52 3.42 -10.24 -10.01
C TYR A 52 3.14 -8.97 -9.20
N MET A 53 3.84 -8.81 -8.08
CA MET A 53 3.68 -7.67 -7.19
C MET A 53 5.06 -7.11 -6.84
N ASN A 54 5.16 -5.79 -6.85
CA ASN A 54 6.35 -5.09 -6.39
C ASN A 54 5.96 -4.24 -5.19
N LEU A 55 6.65 -4.44 -4.07
CA LEU A 55 6.42 -3.73 -2.82
C LEU A 55 7.70 -3.01 -2.44
N THR A 56 7.66 -1.68 -2.47
CA THR A 56 8.73 -0.83 -1.96
C THR A 56 8.28 -0.27 -0.63
N MET A 57 9.02 -0.57 0.45
CA MET A 57 8.75 -0.06 1.79
C MET A 57 9.86 0.89 2.20
N ASP A 58 9.48 2.08 2.65
CA ASP A 58 10.39 3.07 3.24
C ASP A 58 9.99 3.25 4.70
N HIS A 59 10.74 2.62 5.61
CA HIS A 59 10.53 2.72 7.05
C HIS A 59 11.76 3.38 7.67
N ARG A 60 11.59 4.64 8.09
CA ARG A 60 12.62 5.39 8.79
C ARG A 60 12.31 5.46 10.27
N PHE A 61 13.31 5.16 11.09
CA PHE A 61 13.26 5.28 12.55
C PHE A 61 13.92 6.57 13.06
N ASP A 62 14.63 7.28 12.18
CA ASP A 62 15.37 8.51 12.52
C ASP A 62 14.49 9.76 12.57
N LYS A 63 13.41 9.81 11.75
CA LYS A 63 12.47 10.94 11.67
C LYS A 63 11.11 10.46 11.17
N ASP A 64 10.04 11.02 11.75
CA ASP A 64 8.65 10.82 11.31
C ASP A 64 8.49 11.38 9.89
N ALA A 65 8.53 10.48 8.89
CA ALA A 65 8.58 10.82 7.47
C ALA A 65 7.20 10.60 6.83
N THR A 66 6.23 11.43 7.19
CA THR A 66 4.91 11.40 6.53
C THR A 66 5.02 11.87 5.07
N LEU A 67 4.08 11.43 4.23
CA LEU A 67 3.92 11.84 2.82
C LEU A 67 3.97 13.36 2.67
N GLU A 68 3.37 14.10 3.61
CA GLU A 68 3.41 15.56 3.65
C GLU A 68 4.82 16.10 3.91
N SER A 69 5.59 15.46 4.80
CA SER A 69 6.97 15.86 5.07
C SER A 69 7.90 15.59 3.87
N LYS A 70 7.65 14.55 3.08
CA LYS A 70 8.42 14.26 1.85
C LYS A 70 8.10 15.23 0.71
N LEU A 71 6.84 15.65 0.58
CA LEU A 71 6.43 16.69 -0.37
C LEU A 71 7.00 18.07 0.01
N GLY A 72 7.16 18.35 1.31
CA GLY A 72 7.76 19.59 1.80
C GLY A 72 9.27 19.73 1.53
N SER A 73 10.02 18.64 1.45
CA SER A 73 11.48 18.65 1.18
C SER A 73 11.85 18.85 -0.30
N LEU A 74 10.86 18.99 -1.19
CA LEU A 74 11.05 19.35 -2.60
C LEU A 74 10.98 20.88 -2.85
N LYS A 75 10.81 21.68 -1.80
CA LYS A 75 10.90 23.16 -1.86
C LYS A 75 12.30 23.66 -1.60
#